data_AF-A0A7C6PAA1-F1
#
_entry.id   AF-A0A7C6PAA1-F1
#
_cell.length_a   1.000
_cell.length_b   1.000
_cell.length_c   1.000
_cell.angle_alpha   90.00
_cell.angle_beta   90.00
_cell.angle_gamma   90.00
#
_symmetry.space_group_name_H-M   'P 1'
#
loop_
_entity.id
_entity.type
_entity.pdbx_description
1 polymer ?
#
loop_
_entity_poly.entity_id
_entity_poly.type
_entity_poly.pdbx_seq_one_letter_code
_entity_poly.pdbx_strand_id
1 'polypeptide(L)'
;MIYPEQCCPSPAHGYPGALGIAIPEDKAGDIPYLLDQISAKIAEEGRSGRFATWVAPINMIFVEAGVELAIRKIMDDIDLSDMELVENIVYEATGVKISMERYSDEGNFYLVIADSIIF
;
A
#
# COMPACT_ATOMS: atom_id res chain seq x y z
N MET A 1 11.94 -17.09 12.51
CA MET A 1 11.59 -15.82 11.87
C MET A 1 11.26 -16.13 10.43
N ILE A 2 10.01 -15.94 10.02
CA ILE A 2 9.58 -16.01 8.62
C ILE A 2 8.71 -14.75 8.46
N TYR A 3 9.01 -13.91 7.47
CA TYR A 3 8.18 -12.80 6.98
C TYR A 3 8.38 -12.60 5.45
N PRO A 4 8.28 -13.66 4.62
CA PRO A 4 8.31 -13.50 3.19
C PRO A 4 7.02 -12.79 2.76
N GLU A 5 7.18 -11.77 1.94
CA GLU A 5 6.08 -11.09 1.30
C GLU A 5 5.65 -11.85 0.03
N GLN A 6 4.45 -11.55 -0.47
CA GLN A 6 4.03 -12.05 -1.78
C GLN A 6 4.92 -11.47 -2.89
N CYS A 7 4.96 -12.11 -4.06
CA CYS A 7 5.75 -11.61 -5.21
C CYS A 7 5.40 -10.15 -5.59
N CYS A 8 4.14 -9.76 -5.38
CA CYS A 8 3.68 -8.39 -5.36
C CYS A 8 2.94 -8.20 -4.02
N PRO A 9 3.60 -7.65 -2.99
CA PRO A 9 3.04 -7.55 -1.64
C PRO A 9 1.73 -6.76 -1.65
N SER A 10 0.63 -7.41 -1.27
CA SER A 10 -0.70 -6.82 -1.24
C SER A 10 -1.64 -7.69 -0.41
N PRO A 11 -2.43 -7.13 0.53
CA PRO A 11 -3.37 -7.89 1.34
C PRO A 11 -4.40 -8.67 0.50
N ALA A 12 -4.79 -8.13 -0.65
CA ALA A 12 -5.74 -8.76 -1.56
C ALA A 12 -5.15 -9.95 -2.35
N HIS A 13 -3.83 -10.08 -2.40
CA HIS A 13 -3.18 -10.96 -3.36
C HIS A 13 -2.87 -12.36 -2.78
N GLY A 14 -3.85 -13.26 -2.79
CA GLY A 14 -3.64 -14.67 -2.43
C GLY A 14 -3.96 -15.01 -0.96
N TYR A 15 -3.77 -14.08 -0.01
CA TYR A 15 -4.22 -14.30 1.38
C TYR A 15 -5.71 -14.65 1.50
N PRO A 16 -6.66 -13.93 0.84
CA PRO A 16 -8.08 -14.23 1.00
C PRO A 16 -8.42 -15.67 0.61
N GLY A 17 -7.88 -16.15 -0.51
CA GLY A 17 -8.08 -17.51 -0.98
C GLY A 17 -7.36 -18.56 -0.11
N ALA A 18 -6.13 -18.28 0.30
CA ALA A 18 -5.32 -19.22 1.10
C ALA A 18 -5.86 -19.41 2.52
N LEU A 19 -6.43 -18.36 3.12
CA LEU A 19 -6.96 -18.36 4.49
C LEU A 19 -8.48 -18.59 4.54
N GLY A 20 -9.15 -18.74 3.39
CA GLY A 20 -10.59 -18.92 3.30
C GLY A 20 -11.40 -17.72 3.83
N ILE A 21 -10.89 -16.51 3.63
CA ILE A 21 -11.56 -15.27 4.05
C ILE A 21 -12.68 -14.96 3.08
N ALA A 22 -13.91 -14.89 3.59
CA ALA A 22 -15.04 -14.37 2.85
C ALA A 22 -15.00 -12.82 2.87
N ILE A 23 -15.09 -12.21 1.69
CA ILE A 23 -15.21 -10.76 1.55
C ILE A 23 -16.66 -10.45 1.17
N PRO A 24 -17.48 -9.94 2.10
CA PRO A 24 -18.82 -9.44 1.79
C PRO A 24 -18.80 -8.38 0.69
N GLU A 25 -19.91 -8.24 -0.04
CA GLU A 25 -20.01 -7.27 -1.14
C GLU A 25 -19.82 -5.82 -0.66
N ASP A 26 -20.34 -5.48 0.52
CA ASP A 26 -20.18 -4.17 1.17
C ASP A 26 -18.75 -3.93 1.70
N LYS A 27 -17.89 -4.95 1.65
CA LYS A 27 -16.47 -4.91 2.03
C LYS A 27 -15.52 -5.08 0.84
N ALA A 28 -16.03 -5.08 -0.38
CA ALA A 28 -15.20 -5.14 -1.57
C ALA A 28 -14.28 -3.91 -1.65
N GLY A 29 -12.97 -4.14 -1.60
CA GLY A 29 -11.96 -3.08 -1.61
C GLY A 29 -11.66 -2.44 -0.25
N ASP A 30 -12.32 -2.87 0.84
CA ASP A 30 -12.03 -2.40 2.21
C ASP A 30 -10.73 -3.05 2.72
N ILE A 31 -9.60 -2.37 2.48
CA ILE A 31 -8.26 -2.84 2.86
C ILE A 31 -8.11 -2.99 4.38
N PRO A 32 -8.55 -2.03 5.22
CA PRO A 32 -8.53 -2.21 6.69
C PRO A 32 -9.27 -3.47 7.15
N TYR A 33 -10.49 -3.70 6.66
CA TYR A 33 -11.24 -4.91 6.98
C TYR A 33 -10.47 -6.17 6.58
N LEU A 34 -9.86 -6.17 5.39
CA LEU A 34 -9.12 -7.33 4.92
C LEU A 34 -7.89 -7.63 5.77
N LEU A 35 -7.13 -6.61 6.17
CA LEU A 35 -5.99 -6.76 7.08
C LEU A 35 -6.41 -7.36 8.42
N ASP A 36 -7.54 -6.89 8.98
CA ASP A 36 -8.09 -7.43 10.23
C ASP A 36 -8.46 -8.90 10.10
N GLN A 37 -9.11 -9.30 9.00
CA GLN A 37 -9.46 -10.69 8.75
C GLN A 37 -8.23 -11.59 8.56
N ILE A 38 -7.20 -11.09 7.87
CA ILE A 38 -5.92 -11.82 7.69
C ILE A 38 -5.25 -12.03 9.04
N SER A 39 -5.14 -10.96 9.85
CA SER A 39 -4.55 -11.03 11.18
C SER A 39 -5.28 -12.04 12.08
N ALA A 40 -6.62 -11.99 12.09
CA ALA A 40 -7.44 -12.92 12.86
C ALA A 40 -7.21 -14.38 12.44
N LYS A 41 -7.23 -14.69 11.14
CA LYS A 41 -7.02 -16.05 10.62
C LYS A 41 -5.62 -16.60 10.93
N ILE A 42 -4.60 -15.76 10.81
CA ILE A 42 -3.22 -16.16 11.15
C ILE A 42 -3.08 -16.41 12.65
N ALA A 43 -3.73 -15.60 13.49
CA ALA A 43 -3.76 -15.81 14.93
C ALA A 43 -4.50 -17.09 15.33
N GLU A 44 -5.64 -17.39 14.70
CA GLU A 44 -6.40 -18.65 14.91
C GLU A 44 -5.56 -19.89 14.65
N GLU A 45 -4.63 -19.84 13.68
CA GLU A 45 -3.70 -20.94 13.38
C GLU A 45 -2.45 -20.97 14.27
N GLY A 46 -2.33 -20.07 15.26
CA GLY A 46 -1.16 -19.99 16.14
C GLY A 46 0.12 -19.54 15.42
N ARG A 47 -0.05 -18.72 14.38
CA ARG A 47 1.01 -18.34 13.44
C ARG A 47 1.38 -16.86 13.46
N SER A 48 0.85 -16.08 14.41
CA SER A 48 1.21 -14.68 14.58
C SER A 48 2.71 -14.45 14.70
N GLY A 49 3.15 -13.32 14.17
CA GLY A 49 4.56 -12.94 14.05
C GLY A 49 5.33 -13.78 13.02
N ARG A 50 4.66 -14.31 11.99
CA ARG A 50 5.31 -15.14 10.96
C ARG A 50 4.93 -14.81 9.51
N PHE A 51 4.09 -13.81 9.29
CA PHE A 51 3.54 -13.46 7.98
C PHE A 51 3.56 -11.95 7.82
N ALA A 52 3.85 -11.50 6.60
CA ALA A 52 3.87 -10.08 6.27
C ALA A 52 3.26 -9.81 4.90
N THR A 53 2.89 -8.56 4.70
CA THR A 53 2.51 -7.95 3.42
C THR A 53 2.65 -6.45 3.54
N TRP A 54 2.34 -5.68 2.49
CA TRP A 54 2.30 -4.23 2.58
C TRP A 54 0.98 -3.75 3.19
N VAL A 55 1.03 -2.63 3.90
CA VAL A 55 -0.15 -1.99 4.50
C VAL A 55 -1.26 -1.65 3.50
N ALA A 56 -0.93 -1.52 2.21
CA ALA A 56 -1.89 -1.36 1.14
C ALA A 56 -1.34 -1.88 -0.21
N PRO A 57 -2.22 -2.25 -1.15
CA PRO A 57 -1.81 -2.59 -2.51
C PRO A 57 -1.22 -1.37 -3.23
N ILE A 58 0.00 -1.49 -3.76
CA ILE A 58 0.70 -0.36 -4.40
C ILE A 58 -0.08 0.23 -5.59
N ASN A 59 -0.80 -0.60 -6.34
CA ASN A 59 -1.60 -0.14 -7.49
C ASN A 59 -2.73 0.81 -7.05
N MET A 60 -3.32 0.60 -5.88
CA MET A 60 -4.37 1.49 -5.37
C MET A 60 -3.77 2.84 -4.93
N ILE A 61 -2.61 2.81 -4.28
CA ILE A 61 -1.85 4.02 -3.95
C ILE A 61 -1.53 4.81 -5.21
N PHE A 62 -1.07 4.16 -6.28
CA PHE A 62 -0.73 4.82 -7.54
C PHE A 62 -1.94 5.46 -8.23
N VAL A 63 -3.10 4.81 -8.18
CA VAL A 63 -4.32 5.37 -8.78
C VAL A 63 -4.76 6.61 -8.01
N GLU A 64 -4.90 6.52 -6.68
CA GLU A 64 -5.38 7.64 -5.87
C GLU A 64 -4.39 8.81 -5.86
N ALA A 65 -3.13 8.54 -5.52
CA ALA A 65 -2.11 9.58 -5.43
C ALA A 65 -1.73 10.14 -6.81
N GLY A 66 -1.70 9.31 -7.85
CA GLY A 66 -1.41 9.76 -9.21
C GLY A 66 -2.46 10.74 -9.74
N VAL A 67 -3.74 10.49 -9.43
CA VAL A 67 -4.82 11.42 -9.76
C VAL A 67 -4.67 12.73 -8.99
N GLU A 68 -4.42 12.68 -7.68
CA GLU A 68 -4.24 13.89 -6.87
C GLU A 68 -3.04 14.73 -7.34
N LEU A 69 -1.90 14.10 -7.61
CA LEU A 69 -0.71 14.76 -8.15
C LEU A 69 -1.00 15.43 -9.50
N ALA A 70 -1.77 14.78 -10.38
CA ALA A 70 -2.15 15.35 -11.66
C ALA A 70 -3.07 16.57 -11.49
N ILE A 71 -4.04 16.50 -10.57
CA ILE A 71 -4.93 17.61 -10.24
C ILE A 71 -4.12 18.80 -9.72
N ARG A 72 -3.26 18.58 -8.72
CA ARG A 72 -2.42 19.65 -8.14
C ARG A 72 -1.43 20.21 -9.15
N LYS A 73 -0.90 19.39 -10.07
CA LYS A 73 -0.05 19.90 -11.16
C LYS A 73 -0.82 20.84 -12.09
N ILE A 74 -2.06 20.51 -12.43
CA ILE A 74 -2.87 21.35 -13.34
C ILE A 74 -3.38 22.61 -12.64
N MET A 75 -3.79 22.50 -11.38
CA MET A 75 -4.47 23.59 -10.66
C MET A 75 -3.48 24.54 -9.96
N ASP A 76 -2.43 23.99 -9.36
CA ASP A 76 -1.51 24.73 -8.49
C ASP A 76 -0.07 24.79 -9.05
N ASP A 77 0.16 24.17 -10.22
CA ASP A 77 1.46 24.10 -10.90
C ASP A 77 2.62 23.59 -10.03
N ILE A 78 2.33 22.63 -9.13
CA ILE A 78 3.35 22.04 -8.23
C ILE A 78 4.57 21.50 -9.00
N ASP A 79 5.72 21.47 -8.33
CA ASP A 79 6.90 20.80 -8.86
C ASP A 79 6.89 19.32 -8.49
N LEU A 80 6.63 18.45 -9.46
CA LEU A 80 6.68 16.99 -9.27
C LEU A 80 8.11 16.48 -9.02
N SER A 81 9.12 17.32 -9.25
CA SER A 81 10.49 17.04 -8.88
C SER A 81 10.78 17.32 -7.40
N ASP A 82 9.89 17.97 -6.65
CA ASP A 82 10.01 18.09 -5.20
C ASP A 82 9.51 16.80 -4.53
N MET A 83 10.44 15.95 -4.10
CA MET A 83 10.12 14.62 -3.56
C MET A 83 9.39 14.71 -2.21
N GLU A 84 9.74 15.68 -1.36
CA GLU A 84 9.09 15.86 -0.07
C GLU A 84 7.64 16.32 -0.26
N LEU A 85 7.40 17.24 -1.20
CA LEU A 85 6.06 17.63 -1.59
C LEU A 85 5.25 16.44 -2.14
N VAL A 86 5.83 15.65 -3.05
CA VAL A 86 5.17 14.48 -3.63
C VAL A 86 4.82 13.45 -2.56
N GLU A 87 5.75 13.13 -1.65
CA GLU A 87 5.50 12.18 -0.55
C GLU A 87 4.36 12.66 0.35
N ASN A 88 4.32 13.95 0.69
CA ASN A 88 3.23 14.55 1.47
C ASN A 88 1.88 14.44 0.76
N ILE A 89 1.83 14.73 -0.54
CA ILE A 89 0.58 14.61 -1.33
C ILE A 89 0.10 13.15 -1.38
N VAL A 90 1.01 12.19 -1.54
CA VAL A 90 0.64 10.78 -1.54
C VAL A 90 0.06 10.38 -0.18
N TYR A 91 0.67 10.81 0.91
CA TYR A 91 0.16 10.55 2.25
C TYR A 91 -1.21 11.21 2.48
N GLU A 92 -1.40 12.46 2.07
CA GLU A 92 -2.69 13.15 2.17
C GLU A 92 -3.80 12.44 1.39
N ALA A 93 -3.50 11.96 0.19
CA ALA A 93 -4.46 11.33 -0.70
C ALA A 93 -4.88 9.93 -0.22
N THR A 94 -3.92 9.16 0.31
CA THR A 94 -4.11 7.72 0.56
C THR A 94 -4.12 7.33 2.03
N GLY A 95 -3.63 8.21 2.91
CA GLY A 95 -3.36 7.91 4.31
C GLY A 95 -2.20 6.92 4.53
N VAL A 96 -1.53 6.49 3.46
CA VAL A 96 -0.44 5.49 3.50
C VAL A 96 0.90 6.20 3.39
N LYS A 97 1.78 5.91 4.36
CA LYS A 97 3.18 6.34 4.27
C LYS A 97 3.93 5.43 3.31
N ILE A 98 4.73 6.04 2.46
CA ILE A 98 5.58 5.36 1.50
C ILE A 98 6.98 5.94 1.59
N SER A 99 7.99 5.09 1.52
CA SER A 99 9.36 5.52 1.31
C SER A 99 9.58 5.80 -0.17
N MET A 100 10.11 6.98 -0.48
CA MET A 100 10.43 7.40 -1.85
C MET A 100 11.94 7.59 -2.03
N GLU A 101 12.47 7.07 -3.14
CA GLU A 101 13.84 7.32 -3.57
C GLU A 101 13.84 7.71 -5.05
N ARG A 102 14.57 8.78 -5.40
CA ARG A 102 14.68 9.21 -6.79
C ARG A 102 15.66 8.31 -7.54
N TYR A 103 15.26 7.85 -8.72
CA TYR A 103 16.10 6.96 -9.54
C TYR A 103 17.36 7.64 -10.10
N SER A 104 17.29 8.95 -10.38
CA SER A 104 18.41 9.75 -10.89
C SER A 104 18.26 11.22 -10.52
N ASP A 105 19.35 11.98 -10.46
CA ASP A 105 19.33 13.43 -10.17
C ASP A 105 18.48 14.24 -11.17
N GLU A 106 18.22 13.66 -12.35
CA GLU A 106 17.36 14.24 -13.37
C GLU A 106 15.94 13.66 -13.30
N GLY A 107 14.94 14.54 -13.43
CA GLY A 107 13.53 14.16 -13.55
C GLY A 107 12.84 13.83 -12.23
N ASN A 108 11.65 13.22 -12.32
CA ASN A 108 10.73 12.95 -11.21
C ASN A 108 10.31 11.47 -11.15
N PHE A 109 11.24 10.57 -11.46
CA PHE A 109 10.99 9.14 -11.42
C PHE A 109 11.40 8.57 -10.05
N TYR A 110 10.41 8.12 -9.28
CA TYR A 110 10.59 7.66 -7.91
C TYR A 110 10.40 6.14 -7.78
N LEU A 111 11.35 5.48 -7.15
CA LEU A 111 11.17 4.16 -6.55
C LEU A 111 10.39 4.32 -5.24
N VAL A 112 9.47 3.40 -5.00
CA VAL A 112 8.50 3.50 -3.91
C VAL A 112 8.35 2.17 -3.20
N ILE A 113 8.38 2.22 -1.88
CA ILE A 113 8.20 1.06 -1.00
C ILE A 113 7.17 1.45 0.07
N ALA A 114 6.12 0.64 0.23
CA ALA A 114 5.17 0.81 1.31
C ALA A 114 5.64 0.03 2.55
N ASP A 115 5.21 0.48 3.73
CA ASP A 115 5.54 -0.21 4.97
C ASP A 115 4.96 -1.63 5.00
N SER A 116 5.73 -2.57 5.56
CA SER A 116 5.26 -3.91 5.83
C SER A 116 4.39 -3.93 7.09
N ILE A 117 3.26 -4.62 7.03
CA ILE A 117 2.52 -5.06 8.21
C ILE A 117 2.91 -6.50 8.54
N ILE A 118 3.09 -6.76 9.83
CA ILE A 118 3.40 -8.06 10.41
C ILE A 118 2.14 -8.58 11.11
N PHE A 119 1.70 -9.78 10.73
CA PHE A 119 0.56 -10.49 11.33
C PHE A 119 1.04 -11.54 12.32
#